data_AF-A0A8R7RE36-F1
#
_entry.id   AF-A0A8R7RE36-F1
#
_cell.length_a   1.000
_cell.length_b   1.000
_cell.length_c   1.000
_cell.angle_alpha   90.00
_cell.angle_beta   90.00
_cell.angle_gamma   90.00
#
_symmetry.space_group_name_H-M   'P 1'
#
loop_
_entity.id
_entity.type
_entity.pdbx_description
1 polymer ?
#
loop_
_entity_poly.entity_id
_entity_poly.type
_entity_poly.pdbx_seq_one_letter_code
_entity_poly.pdbx_strand_id
1 'polypeptide(L)'
;MQKDMLSNLNNILTDTDVAFDVVSTSCADEGNTTTLMLSAGILPGTEPHLKALLLAIRSTQLLGLLEKSRIFVPKARWLMGCLDELGILEQGQCFIRASSPVLNNSLVKHGPRFSSANSNAETIVGTVVMAKNPCLHPRDVRILEAIDVPALHHLVDCLVFPKNGERPHANEASRSDLDGDLYFVTWDKKLIPPGKKSWNPMGYSPAEAKLLSRQVTQSDIVDFFLKNMANEKLDPISNAHVVHADMSEYGAMDEKCIQLAELASKTGNNVSTPPALRPKL
;
A
#
# COMPACT_ATOMS: atom_id res chain seq x y z
N MET A 1 -15.17 -9.53 2.45
CA MET A 1 -14.21 -8.60 3.08
C MET A 1 -14.94 -7.48 3.78
N GLN A 2 -15.58 -6.54 3.08
CA GLN A 2 -16.37 -5.48 3.74
C GLN A 2 -17.48 -6.03 4.65
N LYS A 3 -18.27 -7.01 4.18
CA LYS A 3 -19.31 -7.67 4.99
C LYS A 3 -18.74 -8.34 6.25
N ASP A 4 -17.59 -9.00 6.11
CA ASP A 4 -16.90 -9.68 7.21
C ASP A 4 -16.44 -8.64 8.26
N MET A 5 -15.85 -7.53 7.80
CA MET A 5 -15.45 -6.40 8.66
C MET A 5 -16.66 -5.81 9.40
N LEU A 6 -17.77 -5.53 8.71
CA LEU A 6 -19.00 -5.05 9.34
C LEU A 6 -19.57 -6.03 10.37
N SER A 7 -19.55 -7.33 10.06
CA SER A 7 -19.98 -8.38 10.98
C SER A 7 -19.13 -8.38 12.25
N ASN A 8 -17.81 -8.32 12.11
CA ASN A 8 -16.88 -8.29 13.24
C ASN A 8 -17.11 -7.03 14.10
N LEU A 9 -17.26 -5.87 13.46
CA LEU A 9 -17.53 -4.61 14.15
C LEU A 9 -18.88 -4.59 14.89
N ASN A 10 -19.90 -5.27 14.36
CA ASN A 10 -21.19 -5.38 15.03
C ASN A 10 -21.14 -6.30 16.27
N ASN A 11 -20.29 -7.32 16.23
CA ASN A 11 -20.14 -8.30 17.30
C ASN A 11 -19.07 -7.92 18.35
N ILE A 12 -18.37 -6.80 18.17
CA ILE A 12 -17.24 -6.38 19.01
C ILE A 12 -17.57 -6.24 20.51
N LEU A 13 -18.84 -6.08 20.88
CA LEU A 13 -19.29 -5.98 22.28
C LEU A 13 -19.89 -7.27 22.85
N THR A 14 -20.14 -8.26 22.00
CA THR A 14 -20.85 -9.50 22.37
C THR A 14 -19.97 -10.73 22.24
N ASP A 15 -18.93 -10.67 21.42
CA ASP A 15 -18.01 -11.76 21.15
C ASP A 15 -16.58 -11.32 21.51
N THR A 16 -16.01 -11.98 22.52
CA THR A 16 -14.69 -11.64 23.08
C THR A 16 -13.57 -11.97 22.08
N ASP A 17 -13.70 -13.05 21.32
CA ASP A 17 -12.68 -13.47 20.35
C ASP A 17 -12.67 -12.50 19.16
N VAL A 18 -13.85 -12.09 18.70
CA VAL A 18 -13.98 -11.06 17.65
C VAL A 18 -13.43 -9.71 18.13
N ALA A 19 -13.74 -9.32 19.37
CA ALA A 19 -13.19 -8.09 19.96
C ALA A 19 -11.66 -8.15 19.99
N PHE A 20 -11.11 -9.28 20.44
CA PHE A 20 -9.67 -9.48 20.51
C PHE A 20 -9.00 -9.42 19.15
N ASP A 21 -9.56 -10.11 18.15
CA ASP A 21 -9.04 -10.11 16.77
C ASP A 21 -9.04 -8.71 16.17
N VAL A 22 -10.19 -8.02 16.20
CA VAL A 22 -10.33 -6.66 15.64
C VAL A 22 -9.32 -5.69 16.25
N VAL A 23 -9.15 -5.71 17.57
CA VAL A 23 -8.23 -4.81 18.28
C VAL A 23 -6.77 -5.17 17.93
N SER A 24 -6.42 -6.46 17.98
CA SER A 24 -5.05 -6.92 17.77
C SER A 24 -4.58 -6.71 16.33
N THR A 25 -5.47 -6.81 15.36
CA THR A 25 -5.11 -6.65 13.94
C THR A 25 -5.17 -5.22 13.45
N SER A 26 -6.01 -4.38 14.06
CA SER A 26 -6.36 -3.06 13.52
C SER A 26 -5.86 -1.89 14.36
N CYS A 27 -5.41 -2.13 15.58
CA CYS A 27 -5.00 -1.12 16.56
C CYS A 27 -3.68 -1.51 17.24
N ALA A 28 -2.66 -1.91 16.47
CA ALA A 28 -1.41 -2.45 17.03
C ALA A 28 -0.72 -1.53 18.06
N ASP A 29 -0.76 -0.20 17.87
CA ASP A 29 -0.15 0.77 18.80
C ASP A 29 -1.10 1.23 19.92
N GLU A 30 -2.36 1.53 19.57
CA GLU A 30 -3.36 2.12 20.48
C GLU A 30 -4.21 1.08 21.26
N GLY A 31 -4.23 -0.17 20.80
CA GLY A 31 -5.07 -1.25 21.32
C GLY A 31 -4.48 -2.02 22.51
N ASN A 32 -3.24 -1.71 22.91
CA ASN A 32 -2.50 -2.46 23.92
C ASN A 32 -3.29 -2.72 25.22
N THR A 33 -3.90 -1.69 25.81
CA THR A 33 -4.70 -1.83 27.04
C THR A 33 -5.95 -2.68 26.81
N THR A 34 -6.68 -2.42 25.71
CA THR A 34 -7.89 -3.15 25.33
C THR A 34 -7.58 -4.65 25.15
N THR A 35 -6.51 -4.98 24.43
CA THR A 35 -6.08 -6.37 24.21
C THR A 35 -5.69 -7.05 25.52
N LEU A 36 -4.99 -6.35 26.43
CA LEU A 36 -4.64 -6.89 27.75
C LEU A 36 -5.88 -7.20 28.60
N MET A 37 -6.88 -6.30 28.59
CA MET A 37 -8.13 -6.50 29.33
C MET A 37 -8.91 -7.72 28.80
N LEU A 38 -9.02 -7.84 27.48
CA LEU A 38 -9.64 -9.01 26.83
C LEU A 38 -8.87 -10.30 27.14
N SER A 39 -7.54 -10.26 27.09
CA SER A 39 -6.67 -11.40 27.43
C SER A 39 -6.79 -11.84 28.89
N ALA A 40 -7.09 -10.89 29.79
CA ALA A 40 -7.33 -11.16 31.21
C ALA A 40 -8.74 -11.73 31.49
N GLY A 41 -9.55 -11.95 30.46
CA GLY A 41 -10.91 -12.50 30.58
C GLY A 41 -11.97 -11.46 30.93
N ILE A 42 -11.68 -10.16 30.81
CA ILE A 42 -12.68 -9.10 31.00
C ILE A 42 -13.62 -9.09 29.79
N LEU A 43 -14.92 -9.25 30.04
CA LEU A 43 -15.92 -9.34 28.98
C LEU A 43 -16.22 -7.95 28.37
N PRO A 44 -16.24 -7.80 27.02
CA PRO A 44 -16.42 -6.53 26.29
C PRO A 44 -17.55 -5.60 26.77
N GLY A 45 -18.68 -6.17 27.19
CA GLY A 45 -19.88 -5.42 27.56
C GLY A 45 -20.03 -5.13 29.06
N THR A 46 -19.15 -5.66 29.91
CA THR A 46 -19.33 -5.67 31.37
C THR A 46 -18.59 -4.54 32.07
N GLU A 47 -17.34 -4.28 31.66
CA GLU A 47 -16.49 -3.27 32.26
C GLU A 47 -16.63 -1.95 31.47
N PRO A 48 -17.04 -0.83 32.12
CA PRO A 48 -17.34 0.42 31.42
C PRO A 48 -16.19 0.99 30.58
N HIS A 49 -14.94 0.88 31.03
CA HIS A 49 -13.78 1.41 30.33
C HIS A 49 -13.47 0.61 29.05
N LEU A 50 -13.43 -0.72 29.12
CA LEU A 50 -13.28 -1.62 27.97
C LEU A 50 -14.39 -1.40 26.96
N LYS A 51 -15.65 -1.31 27.42
CA LYS A 51 -16.79 -1.04 26.55
C LYS A 51 -16.63 0.30 25.82
N ALA A 52 -16.19 1.35 26.51
CA ALA A 52 -15.94 2.66 25.89
C ALA A 52 -14.84 2.60 24.84
N LEU A 53 -13.73 1.90 25.11
CA LEU A 53 -12.63 1.70 24.16
C LEU A 53 -13.09 0.94 22.91
N LEU A 54 -13.82 -0.17 23.08
CA LEU A 54 -14.32 -0.96 21.96
C LEU A 54 -15.34 -0.17 21.11
N LEU A 55 -16.19 0.64 21.74
CA LEU A 55 -17.10 1.54 21.02
C LEU A 55 -16.35 2.62 20.23
N ALA A 56 -15.26 3.17 20.77
CA ALA A 56 -14.42 4.13 20.06
C ALA A 56 -13.75 3.48 18.83
N ILE A 57 -13.13 2.31 19.02
CA ILE A 57 -12.52 1.53 17.93
C ILE A 57 -13.55 1.23 16.84
N ARG A 58 -14.73 0.73 17.23
CA ARG A 58 -15.83 0.46 16.31
C ARG A 58 -16.22 1.70 15.52
N SER A 59 -16.41 2.83 16.19
CA SER A 59 -16.83 4.08 15.56
C SER A 59 -15.80 4.58 14.56
N THR A 60 -14.52 4.57 14.93
CA THR A 60 -13.41 4.97 14.05
C THR A 60 -13.32 4.09 12.81
N GLN A 61 -13.44 2.77 12.95
CA GLN A 61 -13.39 1.86 11.81
C GLN A 61 -14.63 1.97 10.90
N LEU A 62 -15.83 2.14 11.47
CA LEU A 62 -17.04 2.38 10.69
C LEU A 62 -16.97 3.71 9.93
N LEU A 63 -16.45 4.77 10.54
CA LEU A 63 -16.24 6.06 9.89
C LEU A 63 -15.23 5.94 8.75
N GLY A 64 -14.11 5.25 8.98
CA GLY A 64 -13.11 4.98 7.94
C GLY A 64 -13.67 4.17 6.77
N LEU A 65 -14.60 3.25 7.03
CA LEU A 65 -15.29 2.51 5.99
C LEU A 65 -16.29 3.39 5.22
N LEU A 66 -17.04 4.26 5.91
CA LEU A 66 -18.04 5.15 5.31
C LEU A 66 -17.40 6.23 4.42
N GLU A 67 -16.38 6.91 4.93
CA GLU A 67 -15.81 8.09 4.25
C GLU A 67 -14.75 7.72 3.22
N LYS A 68 -14.03 6.61 3.42
CA LYS A 68 -12.80 6.29 2.67
C LYS A 68 -12.75 4.86 2.15
N SER A 69 -13.82 4.08 2.33
CA SER A 69 -13.86 2.67 1.97
C SER A 69 -12.65 1.89 2.47
N ARG A 70 -12.16 2.20 3.68
CA ARG A 70 -11.01 1.53 4.32
C ARG A 70 -11.38 0.10 4.73
N ILE A 71 -11.27 -0.83 3.79
CA ILE A 71 -11.55 -2.25 4.01
C ILE A 71 -10.29 -2.93 4.51
N PHE A 72 -10.37 -3.59 5.67
CA PHE A 72 -9.25 -4.35 6.20
C PHE A 72 -8.93 -5.59 5.36
N VAL A 73 -7.64 -5.80 5.05
CA VAL A 73 -7.12 -6.94 4.29
C VAL A 73 -6.12 -7.70 5.16
N PRO A 74 -6.52 -8.81 5.83
CA PRO A 74 -5.64 -9.51 6.77
C PRO A 74 -4.35 -10.04 6.14
N LYS A 75 -4.45 -10.49 4.88
CA LYS A 75 -3.35 -11.08 4.10
C LYS A 75 -2.67 -10.04 3.20
N ALA A 76 -2.37 -8.87 3.77
CA ALA A 76 -1.66 -7.81 3.09
C ALA A 76 -0.79 -7.01 4.05
N ARG A 77 0.22 -6.34 3.51
CA ARG A 77 1.12 -5.43 4.24
C ARG A 77 1.47 -4.23 3.39
N TRP A 78 1.82 -3.14 4.07
CA TRP A 78 2.60 -2.05 3.49
C TRP A 78 4.06 -2.34 3.80
N LEU A 79 4.88 -2.52 2.77
CA LEU A 79 6.28 -2.92 2.91
C LEU A 79 7.18 -1.95 2.18
N MET A 80 8.33 -1.62 2.78
CA MET A 80 9.36 -0.85 2.11
C MET A 80 10.02 -1.70 1.02
N GLY A 81 10.23 -1.13 -0.16
CA GLY A 81 10.97 -1.80 -1.22
C GLY A 81 12.46 -1.85 -0.93
N CYS A 82 13.10 -2.97 -1.24
CA CYS A 82 14.56 -3.10 -1.21
C CYS A 82 15.05 -4.03 -2.32
N LEU A 83 16.36 -4.01 -2.56
CA LEU A 83 17.00 -4.79 -3.62
C LEU A 83 17.61 -6.07 -3.04
N ASP A 84 17.48 -7.18 -3.77
CA ASP A 84 18.28 -8.36 -3.52
C ASP A 84 19.74 -8.13 -3.97
N GLU A 85 20.59 -7.75 -3.02
CA GLU A 85 22.02 -7.52 -3.28
C GLU A 85 22.78 -8.81 -3.63
N LEU A 86 22.27 -9.98 -3.23
CA LEU A 86 22.86 -11.28 -3.51
C LEU A 86 22.59 -11.75 -4.94
N GLY A 87 21.56 -11.21 -5.60
CA GLY A 87 21.19 -11.52 -6.98
C GLY A 87 20.65 -12.95 -7.16
N ILE A 88 19.97 -13.48 -6.15
CA ILE A 88 19.37 -14.82 -6.12
C ILE A 88 18.00 -14.82 -6.81
N LEU A 89 17.20 -13.76 -6.60
CA LEU A 89 15.86 -13.64 -7.16
C LEU A 89 15.92 -13.43 -8.69
N GLU A 90 15.08 -14.15 -9.42
CA GLU A 90 14.89 -13.99 -10.85
C GLU A 90 13.80 -12.94 -11.19
N GLN A 91 13.77 -12.47 -12.43
CA GLN A 91 12.71 -11.57 -12.91
C GLN A 91 11.33 -12.22 -12.70
N GLY A 92 10.41 -11.47 -12.10
CA GLY A 92 9.06 -11.93 -11.75
C GLY A 92 8.95 -12.51 -10.34
N GLN A 93 10.06 -12.70 -9.62
CA GLN A 93 10.07 -13.16 -8.24
C GLN A 93 10.18 -12.01 -7.25
N CYS A 94 9.85 -12.27 -6.00
CA CYS A 94 10.18 -11.42 -4.86
C CYS A 94 10.45 -12.27 -3.61
N PHE A 95 11.08 -11.69 -2.60
CA PHE A 95 11.13 -12.27 -1.25
C PHE A 95 10.38 -11.37 -0.27
N ILE A 96 9.56 -11.98 0.58
CA ILE A 96 8.82 -11.26 1.61
C ILE A 96 8.83 -12.10 2.89
N ARG A 97 9.26 -11.46 3.97
CA ARG A 97 9.11 -11.98 5.32
C ARG A 97 8.51 -10.89 6.19
N ALA A 98 7.34 -11.14 6.76
CA ALA A 98 6.58 -10.16 7.51
C ALA A 98 6.53 -10.54 8.98
N SER A 99 6.75 -9.58 9.87
CA SER A 99 6.52 -9.75 11.29
C SER A 99 5.07 -10.12 11.55
N SER A 100 4.88 -11.11 12.40
CA SER A 100 3.57 -11.51 12.89
C SER A 100 3.06 -10.42 13.84
N PRO A 101 1.81 -9.94 13.68
CA PRO A 101 1.18 -9.04 14.62
C PRO A 101 0.84 -9.81 15.90
N VAL A 102 1.86 -10.15 16.69
CA VAL A 102 1.69 -10.79 18.00
C VAL A 102 2.33 -9.92 19.06
N LEU A 103 1.47 -9.40 19.91
CA LEU A 103 1.72 -8.60 21.13
C LEU A 103 2.52 -9.32 22.23
N ASN A 104 3.28 -10.37 21.91
CA ASN A 104 4.01 -11.16 22.91
C ASN A 104 5.17 -10.40 23.56
N ASN A 105 5.59 -9.24 23.04
CA ASN A 105 6.64 -8.45 23.70
C ASN A 105 6.14 -7.66 24.94
N SER A 106 4.83 -7.46 25.11
CA SER A 106 4.28 -6.74 26.25
C SER A 106 3.99 -7.65 27.45
N LEU A 107 3.60 -8.90 27.20
CA LEU A 107 3.27 -9.91 28.24
C LEU A 107 4.50 -10.66 28.79
N VAL A 108 5.62 -10.67 28.06
CA VAL A 108 6.84 -11.44 28.45
C VAL A 108 7.80 -10.66 29.36
N LYS A 109 7.47 -9.42 29.76
CA LYS A 109 8.34 -8.61 30.65
C LYS A 109 8.53 -9.16 32.08
N HIS A 110 7.88 -10.27 32.45
CA HIS A 110 8.05 -10.93 33.76
C HIS A 110 8.55 -12.39 33.73
N GLY A 111 9.02 -12.92 32.57
CA GLY A 111 9.62 -14.26 32.47
C GLY A 111 11.13 -14.23 32.16
N PRO A 112 11.92 -15.24 32.56
CA PRO A 112 13.36 -15.25 32.29
C PRO A 112 13.62 -15.29 30.79
N ARG A 113 14.44 -14.34 30.32
CA ARG A 113 14.86 -14.15 28.93
C ARG A 113 15.55 -15.39 28.36
N PHE A 114 14.83 -16.32 27.74
CA PHE A 114 15.40 -17.28 26.79
C PHE A 114 14.33 -17.84 25.85
N SER A 115 14.14 -17.23 24.68
CA SER A 115 13.69 -17.91 23.47
C SER A 115 14.09 -17.07 22.25
N SER A 116 14.64 -17.76 21.24
CA SER A 116 15.35 -17.22 20.08
C SER A 116 14.62 -16.08 19.34
N ALA A 117 15.34 -15.00 19.04
CA ALA A 117 14.87 -13.81 18.33
C ALA A 117 14.43 -14.00 16.85
N ASN A 118 14.15 -15.23 16.40
CA ASN A 118 13.80 -15.55 15.01
C ASN A 118 12.37 -16.11 14.81
N SER A 119 11.54 -16.23 15.86
CA SER A 119 10.24 -16.91 15.76
C SER A 119 9.04 -16.04 15.39
N ASN A 120 9.19 -14.73 15.23
CA ASN A 120 8.04 -13.82 15.14
C ASN A 120 7.77 -13.28 13.73
N ALA A 121 8.36 -13.86 12.68
CA ALA A 121 8.12 -13.43 11.31
C ALA A 121 7.83 -14.62 10.40
N GLU A 122 6.85 -14.46 9.53
CA GLU A 122 6.36 -15.45 8.57
C GLU A 122 6.93 -15.15 7.18
N THR A 123 7.52 -16.15 6.54
CA THR A 123 7.92 -16.07 5.13
C THR A 123 6.68 -16.29 4.26
N ILE A 124 6.42 -15.36 3.36
CA ILE A 124 5.27 -15.40 2.46
C ILE A 124 5.72 -16.06 1.15
N VAL A 125 4.98 -17.10 0.74
CA VAL A 125 5.28 -17.87 -0.48
C VAL A 125 4.03 -17.98 -1.34
N GLY A 126 4.23 -17.88 -2.65
CA GLY A 126 3.19 -17.97 -3.67
C GLY A 126 2.91 -16.65 -4.37
N THR A 127 1.87 -16.65 -5.19
CA THR A 127 1.50 -15.49 -6.00
C THR A 127 1.05 -14.31 -5.13
N VAL A 128 1.65 -13.15 -5.35
CA VAL A 128 1.32 -11.89 -4.67
C VAL A 128 0.97 -10.80 -5.67
N VAL A 129 0.14 -9.86 -5.22
CA VAL A 129 -0.13 -8.60 -5.93
C VAL A 129 0.59 -7.49 -5.18
N MET A 130 1.30 -6.63 -5.92
CA MET A 130 1.86 -5.39 -5.41
C MET A 130 1.32 -4.17 -6.17
N ALA A 131 1.21 -3.05 -5.47
CA ALA A 131 0.91 -1.75 -6.06
C ALA A 131 1.57 -0.63 -5.24
N LYS A 132 1.91 0.46 -5.90
CA LYS A 132 2.39 1.69 -5.27
C LYS A 132 1.34 2.78 -5.40
N ASN A 133 1.17 3.58 -4.35
CA ASN A 133 0.25 4.72 -4.41
C ASN A 133 0.98 5.99 -4.88
N PRO A 134 0.36 6.81 -5.75
CA PRO A 134 -0.92 6.58 -6.42
C PRO A 134 -0.83 5.57 -7.56
N CYS A 135 -1.81 4.67 -7.65
CA CYS A 135 -1.91 3.65 -8.71
C CYS A 135 -2.98 4.09 -9.73
N LEU A 136 -2.57 4.88 -10.73
CA LEU A 136 -3.50 5.41 -11.74
C LEU A 136 -3.63 4.47 -12.92
N HIS A 137 -2.50 4.02 -13.48
CA HIS A 137 -2.55 3.19 -14.67
C HIS A 137 -2.88 1.75 -14.28
N PRO A 138 -3.79 1.05 -14.98
CA PRO A 138 -4.10 -0.36 -14.70
C PRO A 138 -2.92 -1.33 -14.76
N ARG A 139 -1.77 -0.88 -15.27
CA ARG A 139 -0.54 -1.67 -15.46
C ARG A 139 0.45 -1.48 -14.29
N ASP A 140 0.14 -0.56 -13.38
CA ASP A 140 0.93 -0.26 -12.19
C ASP A 140 0.78 -1.37 -11.13
N VAL A 141 -0.32 -2.12 -11.20
CA VAL A 141 -0.51 -3.33 -10.40
C VAL A 141 0.36 -4.45 -10.98
N ARG A 142 1.30 -4.96 -10.17
CA ARG A 142 2.18 -6.07 -10.56
C ARG A 142 1.80 -7.33 -9.82
N ILE A 143 1.88 -8.44 -10.52
CA ILE A 143 1.74 -9.79 -9.98
C ILE A 143 3.12 -10.42 -10.04
N LEU A 144 3.62 -10.82 -8.87
CA LEU A 144 4.92 -11.45 -8.67
C LEU A 144 4.74 -12.80 -7.96
N GLU A 145 5.78 -13.64 -8.00
CA GLU A 145 5.84 -14.87 -7.23
C GLU A 145 6.77 -14.68 -6.02
N ALA A 146 6.21 -14.73 -4.81
CA ALA A 146 7.00 -14.72 -3.60
C ALA A 146 7.62 -16.10 -3.36
N ILE A 147 8.94 -16.17 -3.24
CA ILE A 147 9.67 -17.42 -3.03
C ILE A 147 10.46 -17.39 -1.72
N ASP A 148 10.65 -18.55 -1.10
CA ASP A 148 11.47 -18.66 0.10
C ASP A 148 12.96 -18.71 -0.28
N VAL A 149 13.73 -17.74 0.22
CA VAL A 149 15.18 -17.65 0.01
C VAL A 149 15.86 -17.58 1.38
N PRO A 150 16.41 -18.70 1.90
CA PRO A 150 17.03 -18.74 3.22
C PRO A 150 18.12 -17.69 3.45
N ALA A 151 18.88 -17.33 2.41
CA ALA A 151 19.89 -16.29 2.49
C ALA A 151 19.33 -14.88 2.76
N LEU A 152 18.05 -14.64 2.42
CA LEU A 152 17.37 -13.36 2.60
C LEU A 152 16.53 -13.29 3.89
N HIS A 153 16.54 -14.33 4.73
CA HIS A 153 15.73 -14.37 5.97
C HIS A 153 16.02 -13.27 6.99
N HIS A 154 17.16 -12.61 6.86
CA HIS A 154 17.52 -11.45 7.68
C HIS A 154 16.75 -10.18 7.29
N LEU A 155 16.16 -10.13 6.09
CA LEU A 155 15.31 -9.04 5.63
C LEU A 155 13.87 -9.30 6.09
N VAL A 156 13.38 -8.48 7.02
CA VAL A 156 12.04 -8.57 7.61
C VAL A 156 11.31 -7.24 7.39
N ASP A 157 10.00 -7.32 7.18
CA ASP A 157 9.10 -6.18 6.92
C ASP A 157 9.49 -5.35 5.67
N CYS A 158 10.10 -6.02 4.70
CA CYS A 158 10.47 -5.44 3.41
C CYS A 158 9.96 -6.31 2.25
N LEU A 159 9.72 -5.67 1.10
CA LEU A 159 9.51 -6.32 -0.20
C LEU A 159 10.85 -6.32 -0.95
N VAL A 160 11.45 -7.50 -1.13
CA VAL A 160 12.75 -7.62 -1.80
C VAL A 160 12.56 -7.91 -3.27
N PHE A 161 13.10 -7.03 -4.11
CA PHE A 161 13.05 -7.13 -5.57
C PHE A 161 14.30 -7.78 -6.16
N PRO A 162 14.18 -8.47 -7.31
CA PRO A 162 15.31 -9.02 -8.02
C PRO A 162 16.21 -7.90 -8.55
N LYS A 163 17.51 -8.11 -8.47
CA LYS A 163 18.51 -7.25 -9.10
C LYS A 163 18.60 -7.44 -10.61
N ASN A 164 18.24 -8.62 -11.09
CA ASN A 164 18.35 -9.02 -12.49
C ASN A 164 17.01 -8.91 -13.21
N GLY A 165 17.03 -8.49 -14.47
CA GLY A 165 15.83 -8.37 -15.30
C GLY A 165 15.95 -7.31 -16.38
N GLU A 166 14.97 -7.25 -17.27
CA GLU A 166 14.90 -6.20 -18.31
C GLU A 166 14.53 -4.83 -17.73
N ARG A 167 13.68 -4.83 -16.69
CA ARG A 167 13.17 -3.62 -16.05
C ARG A 167 12.89 -3.88 -14.56
N PRO A 168 13.35 -3.00 -13.65
CA PRO A 168 13.10 -3.15 -12.22
C PRO A 168 11.60 -3.12 -11.89
N HIS A 169 11.09 -4.08 -11.11
CA HIS A 169 9.67 -4.16 -10.75
C HIS A 169 9.16 -2.92 -9.99
N ALA A 170 10.01 -2.30 -9.15
CA ALA A 170 9.72 -1.00 -8.55
C ALA A 170 9.33 0.03 -9.63
N ASN A 171 10.14 0.16 -10.68
CA ASN A 171 9.88 1.11 -11.77
C ASN A 171 8.63 0.78 -12.60
N GLU A 172 8.26 -0.51 -12.68
CA GLU A 172 7.03 -0.94 -13.34
C GLU A 172 5.76 -0.51 -12.60
N ALA A 173 5.85 -0.26 -11.29
CA ALA A 173 4.76 0.20 -10.44
C ALA A 173 4.83 1.72 -10.24
N SER A 174 4.14 2.49 -11.08
CA SER A 174 4.00 3.94 -10.94
C SER A 174 5.33 4.71 -10.89
N ARG A 175 6.33 4.27 -11.67
CA ARG A 175 7.71 4.84 -11.70
C ARG A 175 8.40 4.86 -10.33
N SER A 176 8.03 3.98 -9.43
CA SER A 176 8.63 3.91 -8.09
C SER A 176 10.11 3.53 -8.16
N ASP A 177 10.85 3.89 -7.12
CA ASP A 177 12.23 3.48 -6.90
C ASP A 177 12.40 2.88 -5.49
N LEU A 178 13.64 2.80 -4.99
CA LEU A 178 13.97 2.16 -3.71
C LEU A 178 14.60 3.15 -2.72
N ASP A 179 14.19 4.42 -2.75
CA ASP A 179 14.69 5.47 -1.84
C ASP A 179 13.92 5.58 -0.51
N GLY A 180 12.93 4.70 -0.31
CA GLY A 180 12.01 4.70 0.84
C GLY A 180 10.55 4.42 0.47
N ASP A 181 10.25 4.20 -0.81
CA ASP A 181 8.90 3.89 -1.30
C ASP A 181 8.26 2.67 -0.59
N LEU A 182 6.98 2.83 -0.25
CA LEU A 182 6.15 1.81 0.36
C LEU A 182 5.18 1.20 -0.66
N TYR A 183 5.07 -0.12 -0.63
CA TYR A 183 4.22 -0.91 -1.53
C TYR A 183 3.12 -1.60 -0.74
N PHE A 184 1.90 -1.51 -1.25
CA PHE A 184 0.84 -2.41 -0.83
C PHE A 184 1.12 -3.77 -1.45
N VAL A 185 1.24 -4.80 -0.63
CA VAL A 185 1.44 -6.18 -1.07
C VAL A 185 0.38 -7.07 -0.45
N THR A 186 -0.29 -7.88 -1.25
CA THR A 186 -1.33 -8.82 -0.78
C THR A 186 -1.16 -10.20 -1.40
N TRP A 187 -1.41 -11.22 -0.58
CA TRP A 187 -1.51 -12.63 -0.97
C TRP A 187 -2.92 -13.17 -0.73
N ASP A 188 -3.91 -12.27 -0.56
CA ASP A 188 -5.32 -12.64 -0.52
C ASP A 188 -5.81 -13.06 -1.91
N LYS A 189 -6.21 -14.33 -2.05
CA LYS A 189 -6.74 -14.89 -3.31
C LYS A 189 -7.94 -14.11 -3.86
N LYS A 190 -8.69 -13.37 -3.04
CA LYS A 190 -9.82 -12.53 -3.47
C LYS A 190 -9.37 -11.27 -4.22
N LEU A 191 -8.12 -10.85 -4.02
CA LEU A 191 -7.54 -9.65 -4.63
C LEU A 191 -6.52 -9.97 -5.74
N ILE A 192 -6.18 -11.25 -5.95
CA ILE A 192 -5.36 -11.69 -7.08
C ILE A 192 -6.24 -11.73 -8.34
N PRO A 193 -5.91 -10.97 -9.41
CA PRO A 193 -6.65 -11.01 -10.66
C PRO A 193 -6.73 -12.43 -11.24
N PRO A 194 -7.86 -12.85 -11.84
CA PRO A 194 -8.05 -14.22 -12.34
C PRO A 194 -6.96 -14.68 -13.32
N GLY A 195 -6.43 -13.76 -14.13
CA GLY A 195 -5.36 -14.05 -15.09
C GLY A 195 -3.99 -14.31 -14.47
N LYS A 196 -3.78 -13.98 -13.18
CA LYS A 196 -2.51 -14.11 -12.44
C LYS A 196 -1.27 -13.59 -13.19
N LYS A 197 -1.47 -12.60 -14.06
CA LYS A 197 -0.43 -12.06 -14.93
C LYS A 197 -0.47 -10.56 -14.94
N SER A 198 0.71 -9.98 -14.78
CA SER A 198 0.92 -8.55 -14.99
C SER A 198 0.67 -8.19 -16.45
N TRP A 199 0.09 -7.02 -16.68
CA TRP A 199 0.07 -6.41 -18.01
C TRP A 199 1.44 -5.79 -18.30
N ASN A 200 1.80 -5.60 -19.58
CA ASN A 200 3.06 -4.93 -19.92
C ASN A 200 3.08 -3.52 -19.32
N PRO A 201 4.09 -3.13 -18.52
CA PRO A 201 4.11 -1.83 -17.84
C PRO A 201 4.11 -0.67 -18.83
N MET A 202 3.66 0.51 -18.40
CA MET A 202 3.70 1.71 -19.24
C MET A 202 5.15 2.08 -19.57
N GLY A 203 5.40 2.45 -20.83
CA GLY A 203 6.65 3.08 -21.25
C GLY A 203 6.75 4.47 -20.63
N TYR A 204 7.52 4.58 -19.57
CA TYR A 204 7.71 5.82 -18.83
C TYR A 204 8.87 6.63 -19.43
N SER A 205 8.73 7.09 -20.67
CA SER A 205 9.74 7.95 -21.27
C SER A 205 9.80 9.28 -20.49
N PRO A 206 11.01 9.76 -20.13
CA PRO A 206 11.16 11.11 -19.63
C PRO A 206 10.72 12.10 -20.70
N ALA A 207 10.23 13.27 -20.29
CA ALA A 207 10.07 14.36 -21.24
C ALA A 207 11.44 14.90 -21.65
N GLU A 208 11.50 15.54 -22.82
CA GLU A 208 12.71 16.20 -23.28
C GLU A 208 13.13 17.29 -22.31
N ALA A 209 14.35 17.17 -21.78
CA ALA A 209 14.93 18.18 -20.91
C ALA A 209 15.17 19.47 -21.70
N LYS A 210 14.68 20.60 -21.19
CA LYS A 210 14.95 21.90 -21.78
C LYS A 210 16.41 22.29 -21.55
N LEU A 211 17.23 22.14 -22.59
CA LEU A 211 18.62 22.60 -22.56
C LEU A 211 18.70 24.09 -22.88
N LEU A 212 19.40 24.85 -22.04
CA LEU A 212 19.76 26.24 -22.33
C LEU A 212 21.10 26.25 -23.06
N SER A 213 21.20 27.04 -24.14
CA SER A 213 22.45 27.24 -24.89
C SER A 213 23.48 28.09 -24.14
N ARG A 214 23.11 28.63 -22.97
CA ARG A 214 23.95 29.45 -22.09
C ARG A 214 24.02 28.84 -20.69
N GLN A 215 24.97 29.31 -19.88
CA GLN A 215 25.02 28.93 -18.46
C GLN A 215 23.75 29.35 -17.72
N VAL A 216 23.36 28.51 -16.76
CA VAL A 216 22.19 28.72 -15.88
C VAL A 216 22.49 29.89 -14.95
N THR A 217 21.55 30.82 -14.86
CA THR A 217 21.60 31.97 -13.95
C THR A 217 20.60 31.80 -12.81
N GLN A 218 20.76 32.59 -11.74
CA GLN A 218 19.80 32.58 -10.64
C GLN A 218 18.38 32.94 -11.08
N SER A 219 18.22 33.81 -12.09
CA SER A 219 16.90 34.15 -12.65
C SER A 219 16.21 32.95 -13.30
N ASP A 220 16.96 32.03 -13.92
CA ASP A 220 16.38 30.82 -14.51
C ASP A 220 15.84 29.89 -13.44
N ILE A 221 16.53 29.82 -12.30
CA ILE A 221 16.10 29.02 -11.15
C ILE A 221 14.79 29.59 -10.59
N VAL A 222 14.73 30.91 -10.37
CA VAL A 222 13.51 31.59 -9.90
C VAL A 222 12.36 31.37 -10.88
N ASP A 223 12.59 31.58 -12.18
CA ASP A 223 11.59 31.35 -13.22
C ASP A 223 11.09 29.91 -13.26
N PHE A 224 12.00 28.94 -13.07
CA PHE A 224 11.65 27.53 -13.02
C PHE A 224 10.70 27.24 -11.84
N PHE A 225 11.03 27.72 -10.64
CA PHE A 225 10.18 27.53 -9.46
C PHE A 225 8.81 28.21 -9.64
N LEU A 226 8.76 29.45 -10.13
CA LEU A 226 7.51 30.15 -10.39
C LEU A 226 6.64 29.40 -11.41
N LYS A 227 7.24 28.89 -12.49
CA LYS A 227 6.53 28.09 -13.50
C LYS A 227 6.05 26.76 -12.93
N ASN A 228 6.85 26.09 -12.11
CA ASN A 228 6.46 24.84 -11.48
C ASN A 228 5.27 25.04 -10.53
N MET A 229 5.33 26.05 -9.65
CA MET A 229 4.23 26.39 -8.74
C MET A 229 2.95 26.77 -9.49
N ALA A 230 3.05 27.50 -10.59
CA ALA A 230 1.90 27.89 -11.40
C ALA A 230 1.30 26.73 -12.22
N ASN A 231 2.06 25.66 -12.47
CA ASN A 231 1.67 24.55 -13.34
C ASN A 231 1.53 23.20 -12.63
N GLU A 232 1.61 23.17 -11.30
CA GLU A 232 1.33 21.98 -10.51
C GLU A 232 -0.14 21.57 -10.71
N LYS A 233 -0.34 20.53 -11.51
CA LYS A 233 -1.67 20.08 -11.99
C LYS A 233 -1.96 18.61 -11.69
N LEU A 234 -1.13 17.98 -10.86
CA LEU A 234 -1.29 16.57 -10.53
C LEU A 234 -2.64 16.30 -9.85
N ASP A 235 -3.06 17.17 -8.95
CA ASP A 235 -4.33 17.05 -8.24
C ASP A 235 -5.55 17.13 -9.20
N PRO A 236 -5.68 18.16 -10.06
CA PRO A 236 -6.74 18.18 -11.08
C PRO A 236 -6.75 16.96 -12.00
N ILE A 237 -5.58 16.47 -12.42
CA ILE A 237 -5.46 15.28 -13.28
C ILE A 237 -5.95 14.03 -12.53
N SER A 238 -5.53 13.86 -11.28
CA SER A 238 -5.92 12.72 -10.44
C SER A 238 -7.42 12.73 -10.15
N ASN A 239 -7.99 13.89 -9.83
CA ASN A 239 -9.44 14.03 -9.62
C ASN A 239 -10.22 13.75 -10.91
N ALA A 240 -9.75 14.24 -12.06
CA ALA A 240 -10.38 13.91 -13.34
C ALA A 240 -10.34 12.41 -13.62
N HIS A 241 -9.22 11.75 -13.31
CA HIS A 241 -9.06 10.31 -13.50
C HIS A 241 -10.09 9.53 -12.67
N VAL A 242 -10.24 9.88 -11.38
CA VAL A 242 -11.24 9.24 -10.51
C VAL A 242 -12.64 9.41 -11.08
N VAL A 243 -13.03 10.61 -11.51
CA VAL A 243 -14.37 10.85 -12.08
C VAL A 243 -14.61 10.03 -13.34
N HIS A 244 -13.68 10.00 -14.30
CA HIS A 244 -13.86 9.20 -15.52
C HIS A 244 -13.87 7.70 -15.23
N ALA A 245 -13.05 7.24 -14.29
CA ALA A 245 -13.03 5.83 -13.88
C ALA A 245 -14.38 5.43 -13.24
N ASP A 246 -14.95 6.27 -12.37
CA ASP A 246 -16.22 5.98 -11.71
C ASP A 246 -17.42 6.00 -12.68
N MET A 247 -17.34 6.81 -13.74
CA MET A 247 -18.41 6.91 -14.76
C MET A 247 -18.34 5.83 -15.85
N SER A 248 -17.18 5.17 -16.02
CA SER A 248 -16.95 4.22 -17.11
C SER A 248 -17.14 2.79 -16.64
N GLU A 249 -17.83 1.97 -17.44
CA GLU A 249 -17.91 0.52 -17.21
C GLU A 249 -16.53 -0.16 -17.30
N TYR A 250 -15.56 0.48 -17.96
CA TYR A 250 -14.18 0.01 -18.07
C TYR A 250 -13.28 0.48 -16.91
N GLY A 251 -13.79 1.35 -16.02
CA GLY A 251 -13.03 1.86 -14.89
C GLY A 251 -11.73 2.56 -15.30
N ALA A 252 -10.62 2.21 -14.65
CA ALA A 252 -9.29 2.74 -14.98
C ALA A 252 -8.77 2.29 -16.36
N MET A 253 -9.39 1.30 -17.02
CA MET A 253 -9.04 0.89 -18.39
C MET A 253 -9.68 1.78 -19.46
N ASP A 254 -10.53 2.74 -19.08
CA ASP A 254 -11.07 3.73 -20.01
C ASP A 254 -9.95 4.52 -20.69
N GLU A 255 -10.12 4.83 -21.97
CA GLU A 255 -9.12 5.56 -22.75
C GLU A 255 -8.78 6.93 -22.11
N LYS A 256 -9.77 7.61 -21.52
CA LYS A 256 -9.53 8.89 -20.82
C LYS A 256 -8.70 8.70 -19.57
N CYS A 257 -8.92 7.62 -18.83
CA CYS A 257 -8.13 7.26 -17.66
C CYS A 257 -6.68 6.96 -18.04
N ILE A 258 -6.47 6.20 -19.10
CA ILE A 258 -5.13 5.91 -19.64
C ILE A 258 -4.41 7.21 -20.03
N GLN A 259 -5.07 8.09 -20.77
CA GLN A 259 -4.49 9.39 -21.15
C GLN A 259 -4.17 10.25 -19.92
N LEU A 260 -5.04 10.28 -18.91
CA LEU A 260 -4.82 11.03 -17.67
C LEU A 260 -3.65 10.45 -16.85
N ALA A 261 -3.53 9.13 -16.77
CA ALA A 261 -2.40 8.46 -16.12
C ALA A 261 -1.06 8.76 -16.83
N GLU A 262 -1.05 8.79 -18.16
CA GLU A 262 0.12 9.21 -18.94
C GLU A 262 0.51 10.67 -18.66
N LEU A 263 -0.48 11.57 -18.59
CA LEU A 263 -0.25 12.97 -18.25
C LEU A 263 0.30 13.13 -16.83
N ALA A 264 -0.27 12.41 -15.86
CA ALA A 264 0.20 12.37 -14.47
C ALA A 264 1.66 11.93 -14.37
N SER A 265 2.09 10.99 -15.20
CA SER A 265 3.50 10.55 -15.23
C SER A 265 4.49 11.60 -15.76
N LYS A 266 4.00 12.72 -16.32
CA LYS A 266 4.77 13.77 -16.99
C LYS A 266 4.68 15.14 -16.29
N THR A 267 3.98 15.27 -15.16
CA THR A 267 3.60 16.54 -14.52
C THR A 267 4.75 17.43 -13.99
N GLY A 268 6.02 17.08 -14.22
CA GLY A 268 7.16 18.00 -14.07
C GLY A 268 7.43 18.90 -15.30
N ASN A 269 6.66 18.73 -16.37
CA ASN A 269 6.70 19.56 -17.58
C ASN A 269 5.39 20.35 -17.67
N ASN A 270 5.37 21.49 -18.36
CA ASN A 270 4.16 22.31 -18.56
C ASN A 270 3.04 21.54 -19.27
N VAL A 271 2.37 20.63 -18.57
CA VAL A 271 1.32 19.76 -19.09
C VAL A 271 -0.01 20.39 -18.73
N SER A 272 -0.85 20.66 -19.72
CA SER A 272 -2.22 21.14 -19.51
C SER A 272 -3.19 20.01 -19.77
N THR A 273 -4.13 19.77 -18.86
CA THR A 273 -5.21 18.80 -19.08
C THR A 273 -6.07 19.27 -20.27
N PRO A 274 -6.12 18.50 -21.37
CA PRO A 274 -6.95 18.81 -22.53
C PRO A 274 -8.42 19.05 -22.11
N PRO A 275 -9.14 19.99 -22.74
CA PRO A 275 -10.55 20.26 -22.41
C PRO A 275 -11.43 19.01 -22.47
N ALA A 276 -11.14 18.08 -23.39
CA ALA A 276 -11.88 16.82 -23.54
C ALA A 276 -11.73 15.85 -22.35
N LEU A 277 -10.64 15.97 -21.58
CA LEU A 277 -10.38 15.15 -20.39
C LEU A 277 -10.87 15.82 -19.10
N ARG A 278 -11.35 17.06 -19.16
CA ARG A 278 -11.96 17.72 -18.00
C ARG A 278 -13.36 17.14 -17.77
N PRO A 279 -13.67 16.65 -16.55
CA PRO A 279 -15.02 16.22 -16.24
C PRO A 279 -16.02 17.36 -16.49
N LYS A 280 -17.16 17.03 -17.07
CA LYS A 280 -18.28 17.96 -17.14
C LYS A 280 -19.03 17.84 -15.82
N LEU A 281 -19.04 18.93 -15.05
CA LEU A 281 -19.89 19.06 -13.87
C LEU A 281 -21.37 19.12 -14.29
#